data_AF-A0A034WSN7-F1
#
_entry.id   AF-A0A034WSN7-F1
#
_cell.length_a   1.000
_cell.length_b   1.000
_cell.length_c   1.000
_cell.angle_alpha   90.00
_cell.angle_beta   90.00
_cell.angle_gamma   90.00
#
_symmetry.space_group_name_H-M   'P 1'
#
loop_
_entity.id
_entity.type
_entity.pdbx_description
1 polymer ?
#
loop_
_entity_poly.entity_id
_entity_poly.type
_entity_poly.pdbx_seq_one_letter_code
_entity_poly.pdbx_strand_id
1 'polypeptide(L)'
;EMHDRGDRIPIQKWQVRGADKDVVEQNKRSIQQKLREEMHLLVDIPIANNGNTAMRFLQQPNLAARITGVSYDLIYRFSVILRALACGYDKNSDAFGSYALETDEIFVKAYSCFTCHRLFTEF
;
A
#
# COMPACT_ATOMS: atom_id res chain seq x y z
N GLU A 1 -14.92 2.89 -4.47
CA GLU A 1 -13.61 3.39 -4.93
C GLU A 1 -12.63 3.41 -3.77
N MET A 2 -11.68 2.47 -3.74
CA MET A 2 -10.57 2.52 -2.79
C MET A 2 -9.62 3.62 -3.25
N HIS A 3 -9.77 4.81 -2.66
CA HIS A 3 -8.79 5.88 -2.81
C HIS A 3 -7.48 5.42 -2.17
N ASP A 4 -6.46 5.26 -3.01
CA ASP A 4 -5.07 5.02 -2.60
C ASP A 4 -4.69 6.05 -1.53
N ARG A 5 -4.23 5.57 -0.35
CA ARG A 5 -4.03 6.40 0.85
C ARG A 5 -2.58 6.86 1.02
N GLY A 6 -1.67 6.42 0.15
CA GLY A 6 -0.26 6.79 0.20
C GLY A 6 -0.03 8.28 0.02
N ASP A 7 -0.89 8.97 -0.72
CA ASP A 7 -0.85 10.41 -0.94
C ASP A 7 -1.06 11.25 0.34
N ARG A 8 -1.67 10.67 1.38
CA ARG A 8 -1.97 11.34 2.65
C ARG A 8 -0.92 11.15 3.74
N ILE A 9 0.12 10.34 3.50
CA ILE A 9 1.22 10.12 4.46
C ILE A 9 1.78 11.44 5.03
N PRO A 10 1.99 12.52 4.25
CA PRO A 10 2.52 13.78 4.79
C PRO A 10 1.63 14.44 5.85
N ILE A 11 0.31 14.29 5.74
CA ILE A 11 -0.64 14.94 6.65
C ILE A 11 -1.06 14.05 7.81
N GLN A 12 -0.84 12.72 7.72
CA GLN A 12 -1.21 11.73 8.75
C GLN A 12 -2.65 11.88 9.27
N LYS A 13 -3.58 12.22 8.38
CA LYS A 13 -5.00 12.42 8.70
C LYS A 13 -5.87 11.60 7.76
N TRP A 14 -6.90 10.99 8.33
CA TRP A 14 -7.96 10.35 7.56
C TRP A 14 -8.73 11.35 6.70
N GLN A 15 -9.18 12.46 7.31
CA GLN A 15 -10.03 13.43 6.65
C GLN A 15 -9.24 14.63 6.14
N VAL A 16 -9.27 14.82 4.82
CA VAL A 16 -8.62 15.93 4.13
C VAL A 16 -9.59 17.12 4.04
N ARG A 17 -9.23 18.28 4.61
CA ARG A 17 -10.05 19.50 4.57
C ARG A 17 -9.18 20.74 4.34
N GLY A 18 -9.74 21.74 3.65
CA GLY A 18 -9.06 23.03 3.45
C GLY A 18 -7.69 22.88 2.78
N ALA A 19 -6.67 23.54 3.34
CA ALA A 19 -5.30 23.55 2.84
C ALA A 19 -4.62 22.16 2.76
N ASP A 20 -5.13 21.16 3.49
CA ASP A 20 -4.61 19.79 3.41
C ASP A 20 -4.85 19.17 2.01
N LYS A 21 -5.82 19.69 1.22
CA LYS A 21 -6.10 19.20 -0.14
C LYS A 21 -4.93 19.43 -1.09
N ASP A 22 -4.35 20.62 -1.05
CA ASP A 22 -3.27 20.99 -1.97
C ASP A 22 -2.01 20.15 -1.69
N VAL A 23 -1.74 19.88 -0.41
CA VAL A 23 -0.63 19.01 0.01
C VAL A 23 -0.81 17.58 -0.52
N VAL A 24 -2.01 17.03 -0.39
CA VAL A 24 -2.33 15.67 -0.85
C VAL A 24 -2.28 15.58 -2.37
N GLU A 25 -2.86 16.55 -3.09
CA GLU A 25 -2.80 16.57 -4.55
C GLU A 25 -1.37 16.69 -5.08
N GLN A 26 -0.55 17.57 -4.49
CA GLN A 26 0.84 17.74 -4.91
C GLN A 26 1.66 16.47 -4.64
N ASN A 27 1.44 15.83 -3.49
CA ASN A 27 2.10 14.57 -3.17
C ASN A 27 1.66 13.44 -4.12
N LYS A 28 0.36 13.33 -4.41
CA LYS A 28 -0.20 12.38 -5.38
C LYS A 28 0.46 12.52 -6.75
N ARG A 29 0.55 13.75 -7.27
CA ARG A 29 1.22 14.04 -8.56
C ARG A 29 2.69 13.65 -8.54
N SER A 30 3.41 13.96 -7.45
CA SER A 30 4.82 13.58 -7.31
C SER A 30 5.01 12.06 -7.31
N ILE A 31 4.18 11.33 -6.57
CA ILE A 31 4.21 9.86 -6.52
C ILE A 31 3.92 9.28 -7.90
N GLN A 32 2.86 9.73 -8.57
CA GLN A 32 2.50 9.25 -9.92
C GLN A 32 3.61 9.47 -10.93
N GLN A 33 4.25 10.66 -10.91
CA GLN A 33 5.37 10.97 -11.78
C GLN A 33 6.55 10.02 -11.53
N LYS A 34 6.95 9.84 -10.28
CA LYS A 34 8.06 8.94 -9.92
C LYS A 34 7.78 7.48 -10.26
N LEU A 35 6.56 6.99 -10.04
CA LEU A 35 6.17 5.64 -10.42
C LEU A 35 6.24 5.43 -11.94
N ARG A 36 5.88 6.45 -12.72
CA ARG A 36 6.01 6.44 -14.18
C ARG A 36 7.47 6.48 -14.63
N GLU A 37 8.29 7.34 -14.06
CA GLU A 37 9.67 7.56 -14.48
C GLU A 37 10.61 6.44 -14.03
N GLU A 38 10.46 5.96 -12.80
CA GLU A 38 11.40 5.03 -12.18
C GLU A 38 10.97 3.57 -12.24
N MET A 39 9.66 3.30 -12.19
CA MET A 39 9.12 1.93 -12.19
C MET A 39 8.41 1.58 -13.50
N HIS A 40 8.24 2.56 -14.40
CA HIS A 40 7.47 2.43 -15.63
C HIS A 40 6.03 1.95 -15.39
N LEU A 41 5.44 2.39 -14.27
CA LEU A 41 4.07 2.06 -13.87
C LEU A 41 3.17 3.28 -14.04
N LEU A 42 2.07 3.08 -14.74
CA LEU A 42 0.98 4.06 -14.83
C LEU A 42 -0.10 3.64 -13.82
N VAL A 43 -0.36 4.51 -12.85
CA VAL A 43 -1.32 4.31 -11.76
C VAL A 43 -2.42 5.35 -11.84
N ASP A 44 -3.56 5.05 -11.22
CA ASP A 44 -4.75 5.91 -11.22
C ASP A 44 -5.37 6.14 -12.62
N ILE A 45 -5.11 5.21 -13.54
CA ILE A 45 -5.77 5.10 -14.84
C ILE A 45 -6.62 3.82 -14.82
N PRO A 46 -7.93 3.87 -15.11
CA PRO A 46 -8.86 2.75 -14.94
C PRO A 46 -8.42 1.44 -15.62
N ILE A 47 -7.65 1.54 -16.71
CA ILE A 47 -7.21 0.39 -17.53
C ILE A 47 -5.82 -0.12 -17.10
N ALA A 48 -4.99 0.75 -16.50
CA ALA A 48 -3.59 0.44 -16.23
C ALA A 48 -3.36 -0.23 -14.86
N ASN A 49 -4.29 -0.08 -13.91
CA ASN A 49 -4.14 -0.64 -12.56
C ASN A 49 -4.70 -2.08 -12.45
N ASN A 50 -4.11 -3.00 -13.20
CA ASN A 50 -4.44 -4.42 -13.14
C ASN A 50 -3.54 -5.18 -12.15
N GLY A 51 -3.82 -6.46 -11.93
CA GLY A 51 -3.03 -7.31 -11.02
C GLY A 51 -1.53 -7.35 -11.36
N ASN A 52 -1.16 -7.22 -12.64
CA ASN A 52 0.25 -7.15 -13.05
C ASN A 52 0.93 -5.86 -12.59
N THR A 53 0.24 -4.71 -12.66
CA THR A 53 0.74 -3.43 -12.16
C THR A 53 0.96 -3.46 -10.65
N ALA A 54 -0.01 -3.99 -9.89
CA ALA A 54 0.12 -4.18 -8.46
C ALA A 54 1.28 -5.12 -8.09
N MET A 55 1.43 -6.24 -8.81
CA MET A 55 2.53 -7.19 -8.57
C MET A 55 3.90 -6.56 -8.88
N ARG A 56 4.02 -5.80 -9.97
CA ARG A 56 5.28 -5.11 -10.33
C ARG A 56 5.68 -4.07 -9.31
N PHE A 57 4.71 -3.35 -8.72
CA PHE A 57 4.94 -2.44 -7.60
C PHE A 57 5.52 -3.20 -6.40
N LEU A 58 4.89 -4.31 -6.01
CA LEU A 58 5.28 -5.12 -4.85
C LEU A 58 6.58 -5.93 -5.05
N GLN A 59 6.99 -6.16 -6.30
CA GLN A 59 8.26 -6.84 -6.62
C GLN A 59 9.50 -5.95 -6.40
N GLN A 60 9.31 -4.63 -6.24
CA GLN A 60 10.40 -3.67 -6.06
C GLN A 60 10.23 -2.88 -4.75
N PRO A 61 10.24 -3.55 -3.58
CA PRO A 61 9.86 -2.94 -2.31
C PRO A 61 10.74 -1.75 -1.91
N ASN A 62 12.02 -1.74 -2.29
CA ASN A 62 12.93 -0.61 -2.06
C ASN A 62 12.48 0.65 -2.81
N LEU A 63 12.20 0.53 -4.11
CA LEU A 63 11.75 1.65 -4.95
C LEU A 63 10.36 2.10 -4.54
N ALA A 64 9.45 1.15 -4.33
CA ALA A 64 8.10 1.42 -3.88
C ALA A 64 8.08 2.20 -2.55
N ALA A 65 8.87 1.77 -1.56
CA ALA A 65 8.99 2.45 -0.26
C ALA A 65 9.56 3.86 -0.41
N ARG A 66 10.64 4.01 -1.19
CA ARG A 66 11.29 5.30 -1.44
C ARG A 66 10.36 6.29 -2.13
N ILE A 67 9.58 5.83 -3.12
CA ILE A 67 8.71 6.69 -3.92
C ILE A 67 7.47 7.10 -3.12
N THR A 68 6.82 6.15 -2.45
CA THR A 68 5.54 6.37 -1.77
C THR A 68 5.70 6.88 -0.34
N GLY A 69 6.86 6.67 0.29
CA GLY A 69 7.06 6.90 1.73
C GLY A 69 6.42 5.83 2.61
N VAL A 70 5.88 4.75 2.01
CA VAL A 70 5.37 3.60 2.77
C VAL A 70 6.53 2.78 3.32
N SER A 71 6.37 2.20 4.51
CA SER A 71 7.38 1.33 5.12
C SER A 71 7.78 0.18 4.18
N TYR A 72 9.08 0.04 3.96
CA TYR A 72 9.67 -1.07 3.21
C TYR A 72 9.18 -2.43 3.72
N ASP A 73 9.20 -2.62 5.04
CA ASP A 73 8.84 -3.90 5.67
C ASP A 73 7.40 -4.29 5.34
N LEU A 74 6.48 -3.31 5.32
CA LEU A 74 5.08 -3.55 4.96
C LEU A 74 4.92 -3.91 3.50
N ILE A 75 5.58 -3.17 2.59
CA ILE A 75 5.52 -3.49 1.15
C ILE A 75 6.07 -4.90 0.88
N TYR A 76 7.19 -5.25 1.53
CA TYR A 76 7.79 -6.56 1.41
C TYR A 76 6.86 -7.66 1.93
N ARG A 77 6.30 -7.49 3.14
CA ARG A 77 5.36 -8.46 3.74
C ARG A 77 4.13 -8.68 2.87
N PHE A 78 3.52 -7.61 2.34
CA PHE A 78 2.39 -7.73 1.41
C PHE A 78 2.79 -8.44 0.10
N SER A 79 4.00 -8.19 -0.41
CA SER A 79 4.54 -8.92 -1.57
C SER A 79 4.64 -10.43 -1.29
N VAL A 80 5.13 -10.82 -0.12
CA VAL A 80 5.21 -12.23 0.29
C VAL A 80 3.83 -12.85 0.41
N ILE A 81 2.88 -12.19 1.08
CA ILE A 81 1.51 -12.67 1.27
C ILE A 81 0.83 -12.89 -0.09
N LEU A 82 0.88 -11.92 -0.99
CA LEU A 82 0.22 -12.00 -2.29
C LEU A 82 0.87 -13.05 -3.20
N ARG A 83 2.19 -13.19 -3.17
CA ARG A 83 2.89 -14.26 -3.90
C ARG A 83 2.55 -15.64 -3.37
N ALA A 84 2.46 -15.80 -2.04
CA ALA A 84 2.03 -17.04 -1.43
C ALA A 84 0.60 -17.38 -1.87
N LEU A 85 -0.34 -16.43 -1.85
CA LEU A 85 -1.70 -16.67 -2.34
C LEU A 85 -1.72 -17.09 -3.82
N ALA A 86 -0.92 -16.42 -4.67
CA ALA A 86 -0.87 -16.67 -6.11
C ALA A 86 -0.07 -17.90 -6.54
N CYS A 87 0.75 -18.51 -5.68
CA CYS A 87 1.69 -19.56 -6.12
C CYS A 87 1.03 -20.91 -6.44
N GLY A 88 -0.25 -21.11 -6.10
CA GLY A 88 -0.98 -22.35 -6.41
C GLY A 88 -0.59 -23.57 -5.58
N TYR A 89 0.38 -23.46 -4.67
CA TYR A 89 0.78 -24.53 -3.75
C TYR A 89 -0.04 -24.49 -2.46
N ASP A 90 -0.10 -25.62 -1.75
CA ASP A 90 -0.59 -25.67 -0.38
C ASP A 90 0.36 -24.91 0.54
N LYS A 91 -0.23 -24.15 1.46
CA LYS A 91 0.50 -23.34 2.43
C LYS A 91 0.31 -23.98 3.79
N ASN A 92 1.34 -23.91 4.62
CA ASN A 92 1.17 -24.13 6.04
C ASN A 92 0.25 -23.01 6.57
N SER A 93 -0.97 -23.36 6.94
CA SER A 93 -2.01 -22.43 7.39
C SER A 93 -1.57 -21.64 8.61
N ASP A 94 -0.87 -22.29 9.54
CA ASP A 94 -0.49 -21.72 10.82
C ASP A 94 0.64 -20.70 10.64
N ALA A 95 1.64 -21.05 9.82
CA ALA A 95 2.74 -20.16 9.48
C ALA A 95 2.25 -18.94 8.68
N PHE A 96 1.37 -19.17 7.69
CA PHE A 96 0.79 -18.07 6.90
C PHE A 96 -0.09 -17.16 7.76
N GLY A 97 -0.93 -17.74 8.63
CA GLY A 97 -1.78 -17.00 9.55
C GLY A 97 -0.97 -16.15 10.53
N SER A 98 0.07 -16.72 11.13
CA SER A 98 0.97 -16.00 12.04
C SER A 98 1.65 -14.83 11.32
N TYR A 99 2.17 -15.06 10.12
CA TYR A 99 2.81 -14.01 9.32
C TYR A 99 1.85 -12.88 8.93
N ALA A 100 0.60 -13.21 8.60
CA ALA A 100 -0.43 -12.24 8.29
C ALA A 100 -0.81 -11.39 9.52
N LEU A 101 -0.97 -12.02 10.69
CA LEU A 101 -1.27 -11.33 11.95
C LEU A 101 -0.15 -10.37 12.36
N GLU A 102 1.10 -10.81 12.32
CA GLU A 102 2.25 -9.93 12.58
C GLU A 102 2.29 -8.73 11.61
N THR A 103 1.96 -8.97 10.35
CA THR A 103 1.92 -7.91 9.33
C THR A 103 0.83 -6.88 9.64
N ASP A 104 -0.34 -7.33 10.09
CA ASP A 104 -1.42 -6.44 10.53
C ASP A 104 -1.01 -5.59 11.73
N GLU A 105 -0.36 -6.19 12.74
CA GLU A 105 0.13 -5.41 13.89
C GLU A 105 1.12 -4.32 13.47
N ILE A 106 2.04 -4.62 12.55
CA ILE A 106 3.00 -3.64 12.02
C ILE A 106 2.27 -2.54 11.27
N PHE A 107 1.25 -2.89 10.49
CA PHE A 107 0.44 -1.93 9.74
C PHE A 107 -0.31 -0.98 10.68
N VAL A 108 -1.00 -1.50 11.69
CA VAL A 108 -1.74 -0.72 12.68
C VAL A 108 -0.80 0.18 13.47
N LYS A 109 0.36 -0.32 13.91
CA LYS A 109 1.36 0.48 14.63
C LYS A 109 1.91 1.63 13.78
N ALA A 110 2.19 1.39 12.50
CA ALA A 110 2.78 2.38 11.60
C ALA A 110 1.78 3.41 11.05
N TYR A 111 0.51 3.03 10.89
CA TYR A 111 -0.51 3.83 10.20
C TYR A 111 -1.83 3.97 10.98
N SER A 112 -1.73 4.06 12.31
CA SER A 112 -2.88 4.19 13.22
C SER A 112 -3.84 5.34 12.88
N CYS A 113 -3.33 6.42 12.27
CA CYS A 113 -4.11 7.58 11.83
C CYS A 113 -4.92 7.38 10.53
N PHE A 114 -4.61 6.33 9.76
CA PHE A 114 -5.30 5.94 8.52
C PHE A 114 -6.25 4.76 8.71
N THR A 115 -6.02 3.99 9.77
CA THR A 115 -6.94 2.97 10.26
C THR A 115 -8.09 3.67 10.99
N CYS A 116 -9.15 3.98 10.24
CA CYS A 116 -10.45 4.06 10.89
C CYS A 116 -10.66 2.71 11.58
N HIS A 117 -10.84 2.71 12.90
CA HIS A 117 -11.01 1.56 13.80
C HIS A 117 -12.25 0.68 13.50
N ARG A 118 -12.77 0.70 12.27
CA ARG A 118 -14.08 0.14 11.89
C ARG A 118 -14.02 -0.92 10.77
N LEU A 119 -12.84 -1.42 10.39
CA LEU A 119 -12.73 -2.45 9.33
C LEU A 119 -12.36 -3.85 9.82
N PHE A 120 -12.13 -4.05 11.13
CA PHE A 120 -11.77 -5.36 11.68
C PHE A 120 -12.63 -5.80 12.89
N THR A 121 -13.71 -5.08 13.19
CA THR A 121 -14.64 -5.42 14.29
C THR A 121 -15.91 -6.15 13.83
N GLU A 122 -16.03 -6.47 12.54
CA GLU A 122 -17.17 -7.23 11.99
C GLU A 122 -16.66 -8.34 11.05
N PHE A 123 -15.99 -9.35 11.62
CA PHE A 123 -15.95 -10.72 11.10
C PHE A 123 -15.79 -11.70 12.26
#